data_AF-A0A7C1KSY3-F1
#
_entry.id   AF-A0A7C1KSY3-F1
#
_cell.length_a   1.000
_cell.length_b   1.000
_cell.length_c   1.000
_cell.angle_alpha   90.00
_cell.angle_beta   90.00
_cell.angle_gamma   90.00
#
_symmetry.space_group_name_H-M   'P 1'
#
loop_
_entity.id
_entity.type
_entity.pdbx_description
1 polymer ?
#
loop_
_entity_poly.entity_id
_entity_poly.type
_entity_poly.pdbx_seq_one_letter_code
_entity_poly.pdbx_strand_id
1 'polypeptide(L)'
;MKTISTLFLVLSFLIYPSMAEPGRVYHSIQTGSFASKGNAESQFRSILSKDALSAMGFVRIERSSRYFIVRIGRYEKKSDAGRDLARVKRFFPGAFIVRLVREFSAVEPRGKDNKPEKRTEERRSDILAEVARAVSRNDLKKGIKTVREGLKTWPDSHELYGWYGVILLRSDKPDKALPYFRKAISLSDKTPEYHNGAGYSLLYTGKTREAVVEFKRSLKIEPRFVDSLAGLGYAYLKLGRRDDAISVYNRLKGIDGKVADMLFKRIMTE
;
A
#
# COMPACT_ATOMS: atom_id res chain seq x y z
N MET A 1 -6.77 -35.27 5.95
CA MET A 1 -5.98 -34.14 6.49
C MET A 1 -5.13 -33.54 5.38
N LYS A 2 -5.55 -32.38 4.84
CA LYS A 2 -4.75 -31.37 4.10
C LYS A 2 -5.73 -30.44 3.36
N THR A 3 -6.25 -29.44 4.07
CA THR A 3 -7.10 -28.37 3.54
C THR A 3 -6.58 -27.00 3.99
N ILE A 4 -5.25 -26.85 4.03
CA ILE A 4 -4.57 -25.59 4.36
C ILE A 4 -3.99 -24.90 3.09
N SER A 5 -3.96 -25.60 1.95
CA SER A 5 -3.27 -25.14 0.74
C SER A 5 -3.99 -24.00 -0.02
N THR A 6 -5.31 -23.88 0.09
CA THR A 6 -6.06 -22.97 -0.79
C THR A 6 -6.32 -21.58 -0.20
N LEU A 7 -6.14 -21.39 1.12
CA LEU A 7 -6.26 -20.07 1.75
C LEU A 7 -4.97 -19.23 1.62
N PHE A 8 -3.85 -19.86 1.25
CA PHE A 8 -2.56 -19.19 1.10
C PHE A 8 -2.34 -18.52 -0.27
N LEU A 9 -3.17 -18.85 -1.27
CA LEU A 9 -3.06 -18.27 -2.62
C LEU A 9 -3.61 -16.83 -2.72
N VAL A 10 -4.29 -16.36 -1.67
CA VAL A 10 -4.70 -14.95 -1.51
C VAL A 10 -3.62 -14.14 -0.77
N LEU A 11 -2.76 -14.82 0.01
CA LEU A 11 -1.70 -14.18 0.79
C LEU A 11 -0.47 -13.77 -0.03
N SER A 12 -0.34 -14.26 -1.27
CA SER A 12 0.78 -13.96 -2.17
C SER A 12 0.47 -12.90 -3.23
N PHE A 13 -0.79 -12.48 -3.38
CA PHE A 13 -1.18 -11.37 -4.27
C PHE A 13 -1.61 -10.09 -3.53
N LEU A 14 -1.72 -10.13 -2.20
CA LEU A 14 -2.16 -9.00 -1.37
C LEU A 14 -1.10 -8.53 -0.37
N ILE A 15 0.18 -8.66 -0.72
CA ILE A 15 1.25 -7.87 -0.09
C ILE A 15 1.36 -6.56 -0.85
N TYR A 16 0.27 -5.81 -0.85
CA TYR A 16 0.16 -4.37 -1.09
C TYR A 16 -1.32 -4.02 -0.87
N PRO A 17 -1.76 -3.76 0.37
CA PRO A 17 -2.77 -2.75 0.57
C PRO A 17 -2.13 -1.43 0.12
N SER A 18 -2.78 -0.81 -0.84
CA SER A 18 -2.59 0.57 -1.23
C SER A 18 -2.49 1.42 0.04
N MET A 19 -1.27 1.86 0.38
CA MET A 19 -1.12 3.12 1.10
C MET A 19 -1.56 4.23 0.14
N ALA A 20 -2.87 4.33 -0.07
CA ALA A 20 -3.49 5.57 -0.44
C ALA A 20 -3.57 6.40 0.85
N GLU A 21 -2.43 6.97 1.25
CA GLU A 21 -2.50 8.40 1.63
C GLU A 21 -3.37 9.08 0.57
N PRO A 22 -4.25 10.05 0.91
CA PRO A 22 -4.97 10.81 -0.11
C PRO A 22 -3.93 11.28 -1.14
N GLY A 23 -3.91 10.63 -2.30
CA GLY A 23 -2.70 10.58 -3.12
C GLY A 23 -2.26 12.00 -3.37
N ARG A 24 -1.03 12.38 -2.98
CA ARG A 24 -0.59 13.77 -3.06
C ARG A 24 -0.87 14.26 -4.47
N VAL A 25 -1.87 15.13 -4.57
CA VAL A 25 -2.34 15.64 -5.84
C VAL A 25 -1.24 16.55 -6.35
N TYR A 26 -0.74 16.26 -7.54
CA TYR A 26 0.15 17.18 -8.22
C TYR A 26 -0.34 17.39 -9.65
N HIS A 27 0.14 18.48 -10.22
CA HIS A 27 -0.12 18.88 -11.58
C HIS A 27 1.16 18.70 -12.38
N SER A 28 1.03 18.32 -13.64
CA SER A 28 2.15 18.19 -14.55
C SER A 28 1.71 18.67 -15.93
N ILE A 29 2.64 19.14 -16.74
CA ILE A 29 2.34 19.63 -18.08
C ILE A 29 2.60 18.48 -19.05
N GLN A 30 1.56 18.01 -19.73
CA GLN A 30 1.67 17.02 -20.77
C GLN A 30 2.03 17.69 -22.09
N THR A 31 3.12 17.26 -22.72
CA THR A 31 3.63 17.84 -23.98
C THR A 31 3.27 17.02 -25.22
N GLY A 32 2.84 15.78 -25.04
CA GLY A 32 2.42 14.91 -26.14
C GLY A 32 2.02 13.50 -25.69
N SER A 33 1.26 12.83 -26.55
CA SER A 33 0.89 11.42 -26.46
C SER A 33 1.30 10.72 -27.76
N PHE A 34 1.99 9.60 -27.67
CA PHE A 34 2.60 8.92 -28.80
C PHE A 34 2.22 7.45 -28.83
N ALA A 35 1.92 6.92 -30.02
CA ALA A 35 1.64 5.48 -30.18
C ALA A 35 2.92 4.63 -30.00
N SER A 36 4.09 5.17 -30.36
CA SER A 36 5.38 4.47 -30.24
C SER A 36 6.26 5.06 -29.15
N LYS A 37 7.05 4.20 -28.50
CA LYS A 37 8.02 4.60 -27.48
C LYS A 37 9.12 5.50 -28.07
N GLY A 38 9.58 5.20 -29.29
CA GLY A 38 10.62 5.97 -29.98
C GLY A 38 10.22 7.43 -30.24
N ASN A 39 8.96 7.69 -30.61
CA ASN A 39 8.48 9.05 -30.81
C ASN A 39 8.42 9.83 -29.49
N ALA A 40 8.00 9.16 -28.41
CA ALA A 40 8.02 9.75 -27.07
C ALA A 40 9.47 10.04 -26.59
N GLU A 41 10.42 9.14 -26.85
CA GLU A 41 11.84 9.35 -26.53
C GLU A 41 12.46 10.49 -27.34
N SER A 42 12.07 10.64 -28.61
CA SER A 42 12.48 11.78 -29.44
C SER A 42 11.99 13.11 -28.85
N GLN A 43 10.71 13.22 -28.49
CA GLN A 43 10.19 14.42 -27.83
C GLN A 43 10.87 14.64 -26.46
N PHE A 44 11.07 13.59 -25.68
CA PHE A 44 11.75 13.66 -24.38
C PHE A 44 13.17 14.22 -24.51
N ARG A 45 13.98 13.74 -25.46
CA ARG A 45 15.33 14.27 -25.71
C ARG A 45 15.29 15.73 -26.19
N SER A 46 14.32 16.08 -27.02
CA SER A 46 14.09 17.47 -27.46
C SER A 46 13.74 18.41 -26.30
N ILE A 47 13.09 17.92 -25.24
CA ILE A 47 12.86 18.69 -24.01
C ILE A 47 14.17 18.86 -23.24
N LEU A 48 14.93 17.78 -23.07
CA LEU A 48 16.18 17.81 -22.30
C LEU A 48 17.27 18.68 -22.94
N SER A 49 17.27 18.84 -24.26
CA SER A 49 18.21 19.71 -24.97
C SER A 49 17.88 21.21 -24.88
N LYS A 50 16.79 21.60 -24.20
CA LYS A 50 16.38 23.00 -24.05
C LYS A 50 16.60 23.43 -22.61
N ASP A 51 17.59 24.28 -22.37
CA ASP A 51 17.94 24.79 -21.03
C ASP A 51 16.74 25.40 -20.28
N ALA A 52 15.88 26.12 -21.01
CA ALA A 52 14.67 26.73 -20.47
C ALA A 52 13.64 25.73 -19.92
N LEU A 53 13.67 24.47 -20.40
CA LEU A 53 12.76 23.39 -20.01
C LEU A 53 13.45 22.34 -19.13
N SER A 54 14.71 22.01 -19.39
CA SER A 54 15.47 21.06 -18.56
C SER A 54 15.60 21.52 -17.11
N ALA A 55 15.67 22.84 -16.89
CA ALA A 55 15.70 23.47 -15.56
C ALA A 55 14.39 23.33 -14.77
N MET A 56 13.26 23.00 -15.42
CA MET A 56 11.95 22.85 -14.75
C MET A 56 11.87 21.56 -13.91
N GLY A 57 12.81 20.63 -14.10
CA GLY A 57 12.83 19.35 -13.42
C GLY A 57 11.68 18.43 -13.82
N PHE A 58 11.80 17.14 -13.47
CA PHE A 58 10.72 16.15 -13.64
C PHE A 58 10.18 16.01 -15.08
N VAL A 59 11.07 15.79 -16.05
CA VAL A 59 10.68 15.32 -17.39
C VAL A 59 10.55 13.80 -17.35
N ARG A 60 9.45 13.24 -17.85
CA ARG A 60 9.25 11.78 -17.87
C ARG A 60 8.41 11.30 -19.05
N ILE A 61 8.58 10.03 -19.38
CA ILE A 61 7.70 9.27 -20.27
C ILE A 61 6.89 8.31 -19.41
N GLU A 62 5.57 8.37 -19.50
CA GLU A 62 4.65 7.46 -18.83
C GLU A 62 3.97 6.54 -19.84
N ARG A 63 3.81 5.27 -19.48
CA ARG A 63 3.04 4.32 -20.28
C ARG A 63 1.59 4.32 -19.83
N SER A 64 0.69 4.64 -20.74
CA SER A 64 -0.75 4.37 -20.63
C SER A 64 -1.10 3.08 -21.39
N SER A 65 -2.34 2.61 -21.29
CA SER A 65 -2.80 1.38 -21.96
C SER A 65 -2.64 1.42 -23.49
N ARG A 66 -2.63 2.61 -24.11
CA ARG A 66 -2.56 2.79 -25.58
C ARG A 66 -1.48 3.76 -26.07
N TYR A 67 -0.84 4.52 -25.18
CA TYR A 67 0.08 5.59 -25.57
C TYR A 67 1.26 5.74 -24.60
N PHE A 68 2.34 6.32 -25.09
CA PHE A 68 3.44 6.88 -24.31
C PHE A 68 3.22 8.38 -24.17
N ILE A 69 3.20 8.87 -22.94
CA ILE A 69 2.88 10.26 -22.64
C ILE A 69 4.11 10.96 -22.09
N VAL A 70 4.49 12.08 -22.70
CA VAL A 70 5.62 12.88 -22.24
C VAL A 70 5.10 14.02 -21.36
N ARG A 71 5.68 14.15 -20.17
CA ARG A 71 5.31 15.15 -19.18
C ARG A 71 6.52 15.90 -18.65
N ILE A 72 6.30 17.13 -18.25
CA ILE A 72 7.29 18.03 -17.65
C ILE A 72 6.71 18.73 -16.41
N GLY A 73 7.55 18.88 -15.40
CA GLY A 73 7.24 19.60 -14.17
C GLY A 73 6.31 18.82 -13.24
N ARG A 74 6.45 19.11 -11.95
CA ARG A 74 5.63 18.56 -10.87
C ARG A 74 5.26 19.71 -9.94
N TYR A 75 3.98 20.03 -9.88
CA TYR A 75 3.48 21.20 -9.16
C TYR A 75 2.42 20.79 -8.16
N GLU A 76 2.55 21.21 -6.91
CA GLU A 76 1.49 20.98 -5.91
C GLU A 76 0.23 21.77 -6.28
N LYS A 77 0.40 23.02 -6.72
CA LYS A 77 -0.71 23.89 -7.12
C LYS A 77 -0.81 23.99 -8.64
N LYS A 78 -2.05 23.96 -9.15
CA LYS A 78 -2.36 24.17 -10.57
C LYS A 78 -1.86 25.54 -11.07
N SER A 79 -1.86 26.55 -10.20
CA SER A 79 -1.37 27.90 -10.51
C SER A 79 0.11 27.92 -10.89
N ASP A 80 0.92 27.10 -10.23
CA ASP A 80 2.36 27.04 -10.48
C ASP A 80 2.63 26.36 -11.81
N ALA A 81 1.91 25.28 -12.10
CA ALA A 81 1.89 24.67 -13.43
C ALA A 81 1.42 25.65 -14.51
N GLY A 82 0.48 26.55 -14.19
CA GLY A 82 -0.02 27.60 -15.07
C GLY A 82 1.06 28.60 -15.49
N ARG A 83 1.89 29.05 -14.54
CA ARG A 83 3.01 29.97 -14.81
C ARG A 83 4.01 29.38 -15.80
N ASP A 84 4.28 28.09 -15.63
CA ASP A 84 5.26 27.36 -16.42
C ASP A 84 4.70 26.83 -17.75
N LEU A 85 3.38 26.59 -17.84
CA LEU A 85 2.71 26.18 -19.07
C LEU A 85 2.94 27.17 -20.21
N ALA A 86 2.95 28.47 -19.93
CA ALA A 86 3.22 29.50 -20.94
C ALA A 86 4.60 29.34 -21.58
N ARG A 87 5.61 28.94 -20.79
CA ARG A 87 6.97 28.66 -21.28
C ARG A 87 7.00 27.37 -22.10
N VAL A 88 6.34 26.31 -21.64
CA VAL A 88 6.28 25.03 -22.35
C VAL A 88 5.56 25.17 -23.70
N LYS A 89 4.47 25.95 -23.75
CA LYS A 89 3.68 26.17 -24.98
C LYS A 89 4.46 26.86 -26.11
N ARG A 90 5.56 27.57 -25.81
CA ARG A 90 6.45 28.12 -26.84
C ARG A 90 7.12 27.03 -27.68
N PHE A 91 7.32 25.85 -27.11
CA PHE A 91 7.96 24.71 -27.77
C PHE A 91 6.96 23.61 -28.12
N PHE A 92 5.89 23.47 -27.34
CA PHE A 92 4.85 22.46 -27.51
C PHE A 92 3.47 23.14 -27.42
N PRO A 93 2.96 23.74 -28.51
CA PRO A 93 1.72 24.53 -28.47
C PRO A 93 0.51 23.77 -27.94
N GLY A 94 0.47 22.45 -28.18
CA GLY A 94 -0.58 21.53 -27.67
C GLY A 94 -0.42 21.12 -26.21
N ALA A 95 0.53 21.66 -25.46
CA ALA A 95 0.74 21.27 -24.07
C ALA A 95 -0.39 21.73 -23.15
N PHE A 96 -0.74 20.92 -22.16
CA PHE A 96 -1.79 21.22 -21.18
C PHE A 96 -1.49 20.65 -19.80
N ILE A 97 -2.12 21.22 -18.77
CA ILE A 97 -1.94 20.79 -17.38
C ILE A 97 -2.86 19.61 -17.10
N VAL A 98 -2.28 18.56 -16.55
CA VAL A 98 -2.98 17.37 -16.08
C VAL A 98 -2.88 17.29 -14.56
N ARG A 99 -4.02 17.06 -13.90
CA ARG A 99 -4.07 16.71 -12.47
C ARG A 99 -3.79 15.21 -12.34
N LEU A 100 -2.79 14.86 -11.55
CA LEU A 100 -2.37 13.49 -11.32
C LEU A 100 -2.54 13.16 -9.83
N VAL A 101 -3.15 12.01 -9.58
CA VAL A 101 -3.26 11.40 -8.26
C VAL A 101 -2.36 10.17 -8.31
N ARG A 102 -1.26 10.17 -7.54
CA ARG A 102 -0.35 9.01 -7.50
C ARG A 102 -0.73 8.10 -6.35
N GLU A 103 -1.10 6.87 -6.68
CA GLU A 103 -0.78 5.71 -5.86
C GLU A 103 0.70 5.38 -6.10
N PHE A 104 1.47 5.13 -5.04
CA PHE A 104 2.93 5.05 -5.10
C PHE A 104 3.42 3.91 -6.01
N SER A 105 4.15 4.26 -7.07
CA SER A 105 5.28 3.46 -7.56
C SER A 105 6.25 4.28 -8.43
N ALA A 106 7.54 4.13 -8.10
CA ALA A 106 8.77 4.43 -8.84
C ALA A 106 9.38 5.87 -8.88
N VAL A 107 10.57 5.94 -8.25
CA VAL A 107 11.86 6.56 -8.64
C VAL A 107 11.90 8.07 -8.97
N GLU A 108 12.56 8.85 -8.12
CA GLU A 108 12.97 10.25 -8.39
C GLU A 108 14.43 10.31 -8.90
N PRO A 109 14.77 11.23 -9.84
CA PRO A 109 16.15 11.52 -10.20
C PRO A 109 16.81 12.47 -9.17
N ARG A 110 18.10 12.20 -8.91
CA ARG A 110 18.96 12.89 -7.93
C ARG A 110 19.08 14.40 -8.20
N GLY A 111 18.63 15.20 -7.23
CA GLY A 111 19.05 16.59 -7.00
C GLY A 111 19.86 16.67 -5.70
N LYS A 112 20.92 17.49 -5.68
CA LYS A 112 22.03 17.50 -4.70
C LYS A 112 21.69 18.00 -3.28
N ASP A 113 20.45 17.88 -2.81
CA ASP A 113 20.05 18.34 -1.47
C ASP A 113 19.56 17.18 -0.60
N ASN A 114 20.46 16.25 -0.26
CA ASN A 114 20.17 15.16 0.67
C ASN A 114 20.20 15.65 2.12
N LYS A 115 19.11 16.26 2.57
CA LYS A 115 18.89 16.55 4.01
C LYS A 115 18.96 15.23 4.81
N PRO A 116 19.58 15.20 6.00
CA PRO A 116 19.74 13.98 6.81
C PRO A 116 18.43 13.26 7.09
N GLU A 117 17.35 14.01 7.30
CA GLU A 117 16.00 13.49 7.53
C GLU A 117 15.43 12.77 6.30
N LYS A 118 15.54 13.38 5.10
CA LYS A 118 15.12 12.76 3.83
C LYS A 118 15.89 11.47 3.55
N ARG A 119 17.21 11.46 3.79
CA ARG A 119 18.06 10.26 3.65
C ARG A 119 17.69 9.16 4.66
N THR A 120 17.31 9.56 5.87
CA THR A 120 16.87 8.64 6.92
C THR A 120 15.53 8.00 6.56
N GLU A 121 14.60 8.78 6.01
CA GLU A 121 13.30 8.31 5.54
C GLU A 121 13.40 7.40 4.30
N GLU A 122 14.22 7.77 3.32
CA GLU A 122 14.53 6.92 2.16
C GLU A 122 15.10 5.56 2.60
N ARG A 123 16.06 5.58 3.54
CA ARG A 123 16.66 4.36 4.08
C ARG A 123 15.63 3.51 4.85
N ARG A 124 14.67 4.14 5.56
CA ARG A 124 13.57 3.43 6.22
C ARG A 124 12.64 2.78 5.21
N SER A 125 12.28 3.50 4.15
CA SER A 125 11.46 2.98 3.05
C SER A 125 12.12 1.78 2.37
N ASP A 126 13.43 1.83 2.14
CA ASP A 126 14.19 0.72 1.53
C ASP A 126 14.14 -0.55 2.40
N ILE A 127 14.32 -0.39 3.72
CA ILE A 127 14.22 -1.48 4.69
C ILE A 127 12.79 -2.06 4.70
N LEU A 128 11.76 -1.23 4.75
CA LEU A 128 10.37 -1.68 4.71
C LEU A 128 10.07 -2.46 3.42
N ALA A 129 10.55 -1.98 2.27
CA ALA A 129 10.42 -2.67 1.00
C ALA A 129 11.16 -4.02 0.98
N GLU A 130 12.32 -4.11 1.66
CA GLU A 130 13.03 -5.37 1.81
C GLU A 130 12.28 -6.38 2.68
N VAL A 131 11.72 -5.92 3.80
CA VAL A 131 10.88 -6.75 4.67
C VAL A 131 9.68 -7.29 3.90
N ALA A 132 8.96 -6.43 3.18
CA ALA A 132 7.82 -6.82 2.36
C ALA A 132 8.21 -7.86 1.30
N ARG A 133 9.34 -7.67 0.61
CA ARG A 133 9.87 -8.64 -0.37
C ARG A 133 10.22 -9.98 0.27
N ALA A 134 10.86 -9.96 1.44
CA ALA A 134 11.20 -11.19 2.18
C ALA A 134 9.93 -11.96 2.58
N VAL A 135 8.93 -11.26 3.12
CA VAL A 135 7.62 -11.82 3.47
C VAL A 135 6.92 -12.41 2.23
N SER A 136 6.88 -11.68 1.11
CA SER A 136 6.30 -12.18 -0.15
C SER A 136 6.93 -13.47 -0.65
N ARG A 137 8.26 -13.60 -0.52
CA ARG A 137 8.99 -14.83 -0.87
C ARG A 137 8.94 -15.91 0.20
N ASN A 138 8.18 -15.71 1.27
CA ASN A 138 8.12 -16.57 2.46
C ASN A 138 9.48 -16.75 3.16
N ASP A 139 10.43 -15.84 2.94
CA ASP A 139 11.71 -15.81 3.66
C ASP A 139 11.54 -15.07 4.99
N LEU A 140 10.81 -15.73 5.90
CA LEU A 140 10.45 -15.15 7.21
C LEU A 140 11.69 -14.93 8.09
N LYS A 141 12.73 -15.76 7.93
CA LYS A 141 14.01 -15.60 8.66
C LYS A 141 14.70 -14.30 8.27
N LYS A 142 14.81 -14.03 6.96
CA LYS A 142 15.34 -12.76 6.47
C LYS A 142 14.46 -11.59 6.93
N GLY A 143 13.14 -11.70 6.81
CA GLY A 143 12.20 -10.68 7.28
C GLY A 143 12.45 -10.28 8.74
N ILE A 144 12.56 -11.26 9.66
CA ILE A 144 12.86 -10.99 11.09
C ILE A 144 14.20 -10.29 11.24
N LYS A 145 15.25 -10.75 10.54
CA LYS A 145 16.58 -10.14 10.61
C LYS A 145 16.52 -8.66 10.18
N THR A 146 15.93 -8.39 9.02
CA THR A 146 15.80 -7.04 8.46
C THR A 146 14.95 -6.13 9.36
N VAL A 147 13.84 -6.61 9.92
CA VAL A 147 13.04 -5.85 10.90
C VAL A 147 13.84 -5.50 12.14
N ARG A 148 14.57 -6.47 12.72
CA ARG A 148 15.40 -6.24 13.91
C ARG A 148 16.52 -5.23 13.65
N GLU A 149 17.14 -5.27 12.48
CA GLU A 149 18.13 -4.29 12.07
C GLU A 149 17.52 -2.90 11.87
N GLY A 150 16.34 -2.83 11.24
CA GLY A 150 15.58 -1.59 11.08
C GLY A 150 15.23 -0.95 12.43
N LEU A 151 14.73 -1.74 13.39
CA LEU A 151 14.32 -1.24 14.71
C LEU A 151 15.50 -0.74 15.56
N LYS A 152 16.74 -1.15 15.29
CA LYS A 152 17.92 -0.53 15.92
C LYS A 152 18.11 0.93 15.50
N THR A 153 17.69 1.26 14.28
CA THR A 153 17.85 2.59 13.69
C THR A 153 16.59 3.45 13.90
N TRP A 154 15.41 2.81 13.81
CA TRP A 154 14.11 3.46 13.98
C TRP A 154 13.27 2.72 15.03
N PRO A 155 13.57 2.91 16.33
CA PRO A 155 12.88 2.22 17.41
C PRO A 155 11.40 2.59 17.53
N ASP A 156 10.95 3.69 16.88
CA ASP A 156 9.57 4.16 16.91
C ASP A 156 8.83 3.97 15.57
N SER A 157 9.37 3.17 14.64
CA SER A 157 8.65 2.86 13.39
C SER A 157 7.52 1.86 13.63
N HIS A 158 6.28 2.37 13.61
CA HIS A 158 5.08 1.55 13.72
C HIS A 158 4.99 0.49 12.61
N GLU A 159 5.49 0.79 11.41
CA GLU A 159 5.50 -0.13 10.27
C GLU A 159 6.41 -1.33 10.51
N LEU A 160 7.59 -1.12 11.09
CA LEU A 160 8.50 -2.22 11.42
C LEU A 160 7.90 -3.13 12.51
N TYR A 161 7.23 -2.56 13.51
CA TYR A 161 6.48 -3.35 14.49
C TYR A 161 5.33 -4.13 13.83
N GLY A 162 4.56 -3.48 12.95
CA GLY A 162 3.49 -4.13 12.20
C GLY A 162 3.99 -5.30 11.35
N TRP A 163 5.08 -5.10 10.61
CA TRP A 163 5.73 -6.15 9.84
C TRP A 163 6.25 -7.29 10.71
N TYR A 164 6.80 -6.99 11.90
CA TYR A 164 7.21 -8.04 12.83
C TYR A 164 6.01 -8.90 13.24
N GLY A 165 4.89 -8.27 13.60
CA GLY A 165 3.64 -8.97 13.90
C GLY A 165 3.19 -9.86 12.75
N VAL A 166 3.20 -9.35 11.52
CA VAL A 166 2.86 -10.12 10.31
C VAL A 166 3.76 -11.34 10.13
N ILE A 167 5.08 -11.16 10.26
CA ILE A 167 6.03 -12.27 10.12
C ILE A 167 5.80 -13.34 11.18
N LEU A 168 5.49 -12.95 12.42
CA LEU A 168 5.22 -13.89 13.51
C LEU A 168 3.91 -14.65 13.30
N LEU A 169 2.84 -13.99 12.83
CA LEU A 169 1.61 -14.69 12.41
C LEU A 169 1.88 -15.69 11.30
N ARG A 170 2.66 -15.30 10.28
CA ARG A 170 3.05 -16.22 9.19
C ARG A 170 3.98 -17.34 9.63
N SER A 171 4.66 -17.16 10.76
CA SER A 171 5.50 -18.19 11.39
C SER A 171 4.72 -19.06 12.38
N ASP A 172 3.38 -18.99 12.38
CA ASP A 172 2.48 -19.71 13.29
C ASP A 172 2.74 -19.41 14.77
N LYS A 173 3.05 -18.14 15.08
CA LYS A 173 3.34 -17.65 16.44
C LYS A 173 2.41 -16.48 16.82
N PRO A 174 1.09 -16.70 16.90
CA PRO A 174 0.11 -15.65 17.15
C PRO A 174 0.23 -15.03 18.56
N ASP A 175 0.61 -15.82 19.54
CA ASP A 175 0.91 -15.37 20.92
C ASP A 175 2.04 -14.33 20.94
N LYS A 176 3.09 -14.54 20.14
CA LYS A 176 4.22 -13.64 20.02
C LYS A 176 3.95 -12.45 19.12
N ALA A 177 3.01 -12.55 18.19
CA ALA A 177 2.68 -11.47 17.25
C ALA A 177 1.91 -10.33 17.93
N LEU A 178 1.00 -10.64 18.85
CA LEU A 178 0.11 -9.66 19.47
C LEU A 178 0.85 -8.46 20.13
N PRO A 179 1.94 -8.65 20.91
CA PRO A 179 2.69 -7.53 21.47
C PRO A 179 3.24 -6.55 20.42
N TYR A 180 3.67 -7.05 19.26
CA TYR A 180 4.19 -6.20 18.18
C TYR A 180 3.09 -5.40 17.50
N PHE A 181 1.92 -6.02 17.26
CA PHE A 181 0.75 -5.26 16.78
C PHE A 181 0.28 -4.22 17.80
N ARG A 182 0.28 -4.54 19.10
CA ARG A 182 -0.06 -3.58 20.16
C ARG A 182 0.91 -2.39 20.17
N LYS A 183 2.21 -2.63 20.01
CA LYS A 183 3.21 -1.56 19.88
C LYS A 183 3.04 -0.75 18.60
N ALA A 184 2.68 -1.38 17.48
CA ALA A 184 2.37 -0.68 16.24
C ALA A 184 1.13 0.23 16.41
N ILE A 185 0.06 -0.28 17.03
CA ILE A 185 -1.18 0.47 17.33
C ILE A 185 -0.90 1.65 18.27
N SER A 186 -0.05 1.48 19.29
CA SER A 186 0.25 2.57 20.22
C SER A 186 1.07 3.70 19.59
N LEU A 187 1.79 3.41 18.51
CA LEU A 187 2.54 4.39 17.71
C LEU A 187 1.69 4.98 16.57
N SER A 188 0.76 4.21 15.99
CA SER A 188 -0.20 4.64 14.98
C SER A 188 -1.48 3.80 15.05
N ASP A 189 -2.58 4.40 15.48
CA ASP A 189 -3.89 3.75 15.65
C ASP A 189 -4.78 3.85 14.39
N LYS A 190 -4.31 4.53 13.33
CA LYS A 190 -5.07 4.77 12.10
C LYS A 190 -4.76 3.78 10.98
N THR A 191 -4.02 2.71 11.27
CA THR A 191 -3.66 1.68 10.29
C THR A 191 -4.53 0.44 10.50
N PRO A 192 -5.49 0.14 9.61
CA PRO A 192 -6.44 -0.95 9.80
C PRO A 192 -5.77 -2.32 9.89
N GLU A 193 -4.63 -2.51 9.23
CA GLU A 193 -3.83 -3.74 9.22
C GLU A 193 -3.34 -4.13 10.62
N TYR A 194 -3.03 -3.16 11.49
CA TYR A 194 -2.52 -3.47 12.83
C TYR A 194 -3.61 -4.03 13.73
N HIS A 195 -4.80 -3.44 13.67
CA HIS A 195 -5.99 -3.96 14.34
C HIS A 195 -6.41 -5.31 13.76
N ASN A 196 -6.32 -5.50 12.45
CA ASN A 196 -6.55 -6.78 11.79
C ASN A 196 -5.59 -7.87 12.30
N GLY A 197 -4.29 -7.59 12.29
CA GLY A 197 -3.26 -8.50 12.78
C GLY A 197 -3.41 -8.83 14.27
N ALA A 198 -3.75 -7.84 15.10
CA ALA A 198 -4.10 -8.07 16.50
C ALA A 198 -5.35 -8.98 16.62
N GLY A 199 -6.37 -8.75 15.79
CA GLY A 199 -7.58 -9.56 15.71
C GLY A 199 -7.28 -11.02 15.40
N TYR A 200 -6.47 -11.31 14.37
CA TYR A 200 -6.06 -12.68 14.07
C TYR A 200 -5.19 -13.30 15.17
N SER A 201 -4.28 -12.52 15.77
CA SER A 201 -3.46 -13.00 16.89
C SER A 201 -4.33 -13.44 18.08
N LEU A 202 -5.36 -12.66 18.41
CA LEU A 202 -6.34 -12.98 19.46
C LEU A 202 -7.24 -14.17 19.07
N LEU A 203 -7.70 -14.22 17.82
CA LEU A 203 -8.56 -15.29 17.32
C LEU A 203 -7.86 -16.66 17.36
N TYR A 204 -6.59 -16.71 16.96
CA TYR A 204 -5.79 -17.94 16.98
C TYR A 204 -5.37 -18.36 18.39
N THR A 205 -5.29 -17.43 19.34
CA THR A 205 -5.03 -17.72 20.75
C THR A 205 -6.30 -17.95 21.58
N GLY A 206 -7.47 -18.07 20.93
CA GLY A 206 -8.75 -18.38 21.58
C GLY A 206 -9.44 -17.18 22.26
N LYS A 207 -8.84 -15.99 22.22
CA LYS A 207 -9.41 -14.74 22.75
C LYS A 207 -10.42 -14.12 21.79
N THR A 208 -11.40 -14.91 21.36
CA THR A 208 -12.31 -14.60 20.25
C THR A 208 -13.13 -13.33 20.48
N ARG A 209 -13.58 -13.06 21.73
CA ARG A 209 -14.32 -11.84 22.05
C ARG A 209 -13.48 -10.58 21.86
N GLU A 210 -12.21 -10.62 22.25
CA GLU A 210 -11.27 -9.52 22.04
C GLU A 210 -10.93 -9.36 20.55
N ALA A 211 -10.83 -10.46 19.80
CA ALA A 211 -10.62 -10.42 18.36
C ALA A 211 -11.73 -9.65 17.63
N VAL A 212 -13.00 -9.86 18.00
CA VAL A 212 -14.15 -9.11 17.46
C VAL A 212 -13.97 -7.59 17.66
N VAL A 213 -13.46 -7.16 18.82
CA VAL A 213 -13.22 -5.75 19.10
C VAL A 213 -12.17 -5.18 18.16
N GLU A 214 -11.06 -5.88 17.96
CA GLU A 214 -9.98 -5.41 17.07
C GLU A 214 -10.41 -5.42 15.60
N PHE A 215 -11.11 -6.43 15.11
CA PHE A 215 -11.66 -6.41 13.75
C PHE A 215 -12.65 -5.26 13.56
N LYS A 216 -13.50 -4.95 14.54
CA LYS A 216 -14.40 -3.78 14.48
C LYS A 216 -13.64 -2.47 14.47
N ARG A 217 -12.53 -2.34 15.20
CA ARG A 217 -11.65 -1.14 15.15
C ARG A 217 -11.04 -0.98 13.77
N SER A 218 -10.51 -2.06 13.19
CA SER A 218 -10.01 -2.07 11.81
C SER A 218 -11.09 -1.60 10.82
N LEU A 219 -12.31 -2.12 10.93
CA LEU A 219 -13.43 -1.75 10.06
C LEU A 219 -14.02 -0.36 10.33
N LYS A 220 -13.74 0.25 11.49
CA LYS A 220 -14.07 1.66 11.74
C LYS A 220 -13.13 2.58 10.95
N ILE A 221 -11.88 2.17 10.78
CA ILE A 221 -10.86 2.89 10.01
C ILE A 221 -11.12 2.67 8.51
N GLU A 222 -11.26 1.42 8.09
CA GLU A 222 -11.57 1.06 6.70
C GLU A 222 -12.78 0.11 6.60
N PRO A 223 -13.99 0.64 6.36
CA PRO A 223 -15.23 -0.15 6.37
C PRO A 223 -15.33 -1.28 5.35
N ARG A 224 -14.49 -1.26 4.31
CA ARG A 224 -14.46 -2.24 3.22
C ARG A 224 -13.26 -3.18 3.30
N PHE A 225 -12.51 -3.18 4.41
CA PHE A 225 -11.31 -4.00 4.54
C PHE A 225 -11.64 -5.50 4.62
N VAL A 226 -11.47 -6.19 3.50
CA VAL A 226 -11.93 -7.57 3.27
C VAL A 226 -11.41 -8.55 4.33
N ASP A 227 -10.12 -8.45 4.67
CA ASP A 227 -9.50 -9.38 5.63
C ASP A 227 -10.07 -9.25 7.05
N SER A 228 -10.45 -8.03 7.45
CA SER A 228 -11.09 -7.80 8.76
C SER A 228 -12.55 -8.18 8.77
N LEU A 229 -13.26 -8.05 7.63
CA LEU A 229 -14.60 -8.62 7.49
C LEU A 229 -14.55 -10.14 7.59
N ALA A 230 -13.64 -10.80 6.88
CA ALA A 230 -13.47 -12.25 6.97
C ALA A 230 -13.14 -12.70 8.40
N GLY A 231 -12.17 -12.04 9.04
CA GLY A 231 -11.80 -12.31 10.43
C GLY A 231 -12.96 -12.11 11.41
N LEU A 232 -13.73 -11.04 11.24
CA LEU A 232 -14.94 -10.77 12.05
C LEU A 232 -16.00 -11.86 11.87
N GLY A 233 -16.26 -12.28 10.63
CA GLY A 233 -17.21 -13.35 10.32
C GLY A 233 -16.80 -14.67 10.99
N TYR A 234 -15.53 -15.05 10.89
CA TYR A 234 -15.00 -16.24 11.57
C TYR A 234 -15.05 -16.13 13.09
N ALA A 235 -14.76 -14.95 13.64
CA ALA A 235 -14.85 -14.72 15.08
C ALA A 235 -16.30 -14.84 15.58
N TYR A 236 -17.29 -14.37 14.81
CA TYR A 236 -18.70 -14.54 15.14
C TYR A 236 -19.15 -16.00 15.09
N LEU A 237 -18.75 -16.77 14.08
CA LEU A 237 -19.04 -18.20 14.02
C LEU A 237 -18.48 -18.95 15.24
N LYS A 238 -17.21 -18.69 15.61
CA LYS A 238 -16.61 -19.27 16.82
C LYS A 238 -17.34 -18.91 18.12
N LEU A 239 -18.12 -17.82 18.13
CA LEU A 239 -18.93 -17.40 19.28
C LEU A 239 -20.38 -17.91 19.19
N GLY A 240 -20.73 -18.71 18.18
CA GLY A 240 -22.11 -19.16 17.93
C GLY A 240 -23.04 -18.05 17.40
N ARG A 241 -22.49 -16.90 16.99
CA ARG A 241 -23.24 -15.72 16.54
C ARG A 241 -23.48 -15.78 15.03
N ARG A 242 -24.28 -16.75 14.59
CA ARG A 242 -24.51 -17.05 13.18
C ARG A 242 -25.14 -15.87 12.41
N ASP A 243 -26.11 -15.18 12.99
CA ASP A 243 -26.79 -14.06 12.33
C ASP A 243 -25.86 -12.87 12.07
N ASP A 244 -24.94 -12.60 13.00
CA ASP A 244 -23.90 -11.60 12.81
C ASP A 244 -22.93 -12.01 11.69
N ALA A 245 -22.58 -13.30 11.59
CA ALA A 245 -21.75 -13.81 10.51
C ALA A 245 -22.45 -13.71 9.14
N ILE A 246 -23.77 -13.94 9.07
CA ILE A 246 -24.58 -13.72 7.86
C ILE A 246 -24.58 -12.24 7.46
N SER A 247 -24.70 -11.34 8.44
CA SER A 247 -24.61 -9.90 8.20
C SER A 247 -23.24 -9.50 7.61
N VAL A 248 -22.16 -10.12 8.08
CA VAL A 248 -20.81 -9.93 7.53
C VAL A 248 -20.70 -10.53 6.11
N TYR A 249 -21.27 -11.71 5.87
CA TYR A 249 -21.34 -12.32 4.53
C TYR A 249 -22.01 -11.38 3.52
N ASN A 250 -23.16 -10.80 3.86
CA ASN A 250 -23.88 -9.88 2.98
C ASN A 250 -23.03 -8.65 2.62
N ARG A 251 -22.24 -8.13 3.58
CA ARG A 251 -21.27 -7.05 3.32
C ARG A 251 -20.16 -7.50 2.39
N LEU A 252 -19.57 -8.67 2.65
CA LEU A 252 -18.49 -9.23 1.82
C LEU A 252 -18.96 -9.51 0.39
N LYS A 253 -20.18 -9.99 0.19
CA LYS A 253 -20.74 -10.30 -1.13
C LYS A 253 -20.71 -9.10 -2.08
N GLY A 254 -20.92 -7.89 -1.55
CA GLY A 254 -20.85 -6.64 -2.32
C GLY A 254 -19.44 -6.08 -2.53
N ILE A 255 -18.39 -6.74 -2.00
CA ILE A 255 -17.00 -6.27 -2.04
C ILE A 255 -16.10 -7.32 -2.71
N ASP A 256 -16.12 -8.55 -2.19
CA ASP A 256 -15.37 -9.71 -2.68
C ASP A 256 -16.23 -10.97 -2.55
N GLY A 257 -16.86 -11.37 -3.67
CA GLY A 257 -17.74 -12.53 -3.71
C GLY A 257 -17.02 -13.84 -3.38
N LYS A 258 -15.73 -13.98 -3.72
CA LYS A 258 -14.96 -15.20 -3.44
C LYS A 258 -14.74 -15.37 -1.94
N VAL A 259 -14.39 -14.29 -1.24
CA VAL A 259 -14.24 -14.30 0.23
C VAL A 259 -15.59 -14.48 0.91
N ALA A 260 -16.65 -13.87 0.38
CA ALA A 260 -18.00 -14.10 0.85
C ALA A 260 -18.39 -15.58 0.77
N ASP A 261 -18.15 -16.24 -0.35
CA ASP A 261 -18.47 -17.66 -0.55
C ASP A 261 -17.71 -18.58 0.41
N MET A 262 -16.44 -18.25 0.72
CA MET A 262 -15.68 -18.96 1.74
C MET A 262 -16.30 -18.84 3.14
N LEU A 263 -16.75 -17.64 3.52
CA LEU A 263 -17.44 -17.43 4.79
C LEU A 263 -18.80 -18.12 4.81
N PHE A 264 -19.57 -18.05 3.72
CA PHE A 264 -20.87 -18.70 3.59
C PHE A 264 -20.77 -20.21 3.75
N LYS A 265 -19.77 -20.84 3.11
CA LYS A 265 -19.52 -22.27 3.27
C LYS A 265 -19.33 -22.64 4.73
N ARG A 266 -18.57 -21.84 5.50
CA ARG A 266 -18.39 -22.08 6.93
C ARG A 266 -19.65 -21.86 7.74
N ILE A 267 -20.40 -20.79 7.46
CA ILE A 267 -21.71 -20.56 8.07
C ILE A 267 -22.55 -21.83 7.93
N MET A 268 -22.58 -22.46 6.76
CA MET A 268 -23.40 -23.66 6.53
C MET A 268 -22.89 -24.94 7.22
N THR A 269 -21.62 -25.00 7.63
CA THR A 269 -21.00 -26.23 8.17
C THR A 269 -20.70 -26.19 9.66
N GLU A 270 -20.58 -24.99 10.25
CA GLU A 270 -20.34 -24.76 11.68
C GLU A 270 -21.64 -24.34 12.38
#